data_AF-A0A519W7U4-F1
#
_entry.id   AF-A0A519W7U4-F1
#
_cell.length_a   1.000
_cell.length_b   1.000
_cell.length_c   1.000
_cell.angle_alpha   90.00
_cell.angle_beta   90.00
_cell.angle_gamma   90.00
#
_symmetry.space_group_name_H-M   'P 1'
#
loop_
_entity.id
_entity.type
_entity.pdbx_description
1 polymer ?
#
loop_
_entity_poly.entity_id
_entity_poly.type
_entity_poly.pdbx_seq_one_letter_code
_entity_poly.pdbx_strand_id
1 'polypeptide(L)' 'VLDSIKHIPVRMISYGGSNYNISLLINTTDKTEALKSLHGRIFE' A
#
# COMPACT_ATOMS: atom_id res chain seq x y z
N VAL A 1 -2.67 7.42 -4.19
CA VAL A 1 -2.38 6.49 -3.06
C VAL A 1 -1.30 5.49 -3.45
N LEU A 2 -1.47 4.65 -4.49
CA LEU A 2 -0.45 3.65 -4.87
C LEU A 2 0.93 4.23 -5.21
N ASP A 3 1.01 5.49 -5.66
CA ASP A 3 2.28 6.15 -5.91
C ASP A 3 3.21 6.21 -4.68
N SER A 4 2.66 6.27 -3.46
CA SER A 4 3.49 6.38 -2.26
C SER A 4 4.25 5.11 -1.92
N ILE A 5 3.89 3.98 -2.52
CA ILE A 5 4.54 2.69 -2.28
C ILE A 5 5.25 2.13 -3.52
N LYS A 6 5.49 2.95 -4.55
CA LYS A 6 6.16 2.52 -5.80
C LYS A 6 7.56 1.93 -5.61
N HIS A 7 8.25 2.28 -4.53
CA HIS A 7 9.58 1.77 -4.20
C HIS A 7 9.55 0.46 -3.39
N ILE A 8 8.37 0.01 -2.95
CA ILE A 8 8.21 -1.20 -2.15
C ILE A 8 7.84 -2.38 -3.06
N PRO A 9 8.51 -3.55 -2.94
CA PRO A 9 8.13 -4.75 -3.68
C PRO A 9 6.72 -5.24 -3.31
N VAL A 10 5.75 -5.06 -4.21
CA VAL A 10 4.38 -5.55 -4.04
C VAL A 10 4.20 -6.88 -4.75
N ARG A 11 3.73 -7.90 -4.02
CA ARG A 11 3.50 -9.25 -4.56
C ARG A 11 2.13 -9.40 -5.22
N MET A 12 1.13 -8.69 -4.71
CA MET A 12 -0.26 -8.74 -5.17
C MET A 12 -1.00 -7.45 -4.84
N ILE A 13 -1.92 -7.05 -5.72
CA ILE A 13 -2.90 -5.99 -5.50
C ILE A 13 -4.28 -6.57 -5.77
N SER A 14 -5.22 -6.35 -4.86
CA SER A 14 -6.65 -6.59 -5.09
C SER A 14 -7.40 -5.27 -5.00
N TYR A 15 -8.00 -4.89 -6.12
CA TYR A 15 -8.75 -3.65 -6.30
C TYR A 15 -9.93 -3.88 -7.25
N GLY A 16 -11.05 -3.20 -7.00
CA GLY A 16 -12.27 -3.29 -7.83
C GLY A 16 -13.39 -4.15 -7.24
N GLY A 17 -13.14 -4.91 -6.16
CA GLY A 17 -14.19 -5.62 -5.41
C GLY A 17 -15.05 -4.72 -4.52
N SER A 18 -14.59 -3.50 -4.26
CA SER A 18 -15.29 -2.43 -3.55
C SER A 18 -14.73 -1.09 -4.01
N ASN A 19 -15.57 -0.07 -4.08
CA ASN A 19 -15.14 1.31 -4.39
C ASN A 19 -14.31 1.93 -3.26
N TYR A 20 -14.26 1.30 -2.09
CA TYR A 20 -13.66 1.87 -0.88
C TYR A 20 -12.41 1.14 -0.40
N ASN A 21 -12.20 -0.11 -0.82
CA ASN A 21 -11.12 -0.95 -0.29
C ASN A 21 -10.07 -1.27 -1.35
N ILE A 22 -8.81 -1.22 -0.93
CA ILE A 22 -7.65 -1.72 -1.66
C ILE A 22 -6.91 -2.66 -0.72
N SER A 23 -6.61 -3.88 -1.17
CA SER A 23 -5.82 -4.85 -0.42
C SER A 23 -4.49 -5.11 -1.12
N LEU A 24 -3.40 -5.12 -0.35
CA LEU A 24 -2.03 -5.27 -0.85
C LEU A 24 -1.32 -6.41 -0.12
N LEU A 25 -0.52 -7.19 -0.85
CA LEU A 25 0.38 -8.19 -0.26
C LEU A 25 1.83 -7.77 -0.46
N ILE A 26 2.57 -7.68 0.65
CA ILE A 26 3.97 -7.25 0.71
C ILE A 26 4.77 -8.17 1.65
N ASN A 27 6.10 -8.10 1.59
CA ASN A 27 6.94 -8.79 2.57
C ASN A 27 6.82 -8.14 3.95
N THR A 28 6.96 -8.96 5.00
CA THR A 28 6.94 -8.47 6.39
C THR A 28 8.04 -7.44 6.66
N THR A 29 9.19 -7.56 6.01
CA THR A 29 10.32 -6.62 6.11
C THR A 29 9.93 -5.20 5.70
N ASP A 30 9.01 -5.07 4.75
CA ASP A 30 8.65 -3.78 4.14
C ASP A 30 7.41 -3.17 4.81
N LYS A 31 6.81 -3.88 5.78
CA LYS A 31 5.53 -3.50 6.41
C LYS A 31 5.56 -2.11 7.05
N THR A 32 6.59 -1.81 7.82
CA THR A 32 6.67 -0.54 8.54
C THR A 32 6.83 0.64 7.58
N GLU A 33 7.68 0.49 6.56
CA GLU A 33 7.88 1.52 5.54
C GLU A 33 6.61 1.73 4.72
N ALA A 34 5.97 0.64 4.27
CA ALA A 34 4.70 0.70 3.54
C ALA A 34 3.62 1.46 4.32
N LEU A 35 3.46 1.17 5.62
CA LEU A 35 2.47 1.84 6.46
C LEU A 35 2.79 3.33 6.65
N LYS A 36 4.05 3.70 6.84
CA LYS A 36 4.47 5.11 6.95
C LYS A 36 4.24 5.87 5.65
N SER A 37 4.67 5.31 4.51
CA SER A 37 4.51 5.92 3.19
C SER A 37 3.03 6.05 2.78
N LEU A 38 2.19 5.08 3.15
CA LEU A 38 0.74 5.19 2.96
C LEU A 38 0.15 6.28 3.86
N HIS A 39 0.52 6.33 5.14
CA HIS A 39 0.00 7.32 6.07
C HIS A 39 0.29 8.75 5.60
N GLY A 40 1.55 9.07 5.31
CA GLY A 40 1.98 10.40 4.88
C GLY A 40 1.45 10.83 3.51
N ARG A 41 0.75 9.95 2.77
CA ARG A 41 0.04 10.33 1.53
C ARG A 41 -1.48 10.36 1.67
N ILE A 42 -2.02 9.71 2.70
CA ILE A 42 -3.48 9.61 2.92
C ILE A 42 -3.95 10.66 3.92
N PHE A 43 -3.15 10.96 4.94
CA PHE A 43 -3.57 11.80 6.07
C PHE A 43 -2.76 13.08 6.24
N GLU A 44 -1.64 13.22 5.53
CA GLU A 44 -0.83 14.43 5.41
C GLU A 44 -0.91 14.98 3.98
#